data_AF-A0A916LA08-F1
#
_entry.id   AF-A0A916LA08-F1
#
_cell.length_a   1.000
_cell.length_b   1.000
_cell.length_c   1.000
_cell.angle_alpha   90.00
_cell.angle_beta   90.00
_cell.angle_gamma   90.00
#
_symmetry.space_group_name_H-M   'P 1'
#
loop_
_entity.id
_entity.type
_entity.pdbx_description
1 polymer ?
#
loop_
_entity_poly.entity_id
_entity_poly.type
_entity_poly.pdbx_seq_one_letter_code
_entity_poly.pdbx_strand_id
1 'polypeptide(L)'
;MARYGIAPTYPGDFAADVRANRLPKVSWLVPNILQSEHPALPVALGAVSMVTALRILLSNPAVWEKTALIVSYDENGGFFDHVTPPTAPPGTPGEFVTVPNIDAVPGSGGIRGPLGLGFRVPCIVISPYSRGPLMVSDTFDHTSQLKLIRARFGVPVPNMTAWRDGVVGDMTSAFNFATPPNSTRPNLSHPLLGALPKLPQCIPNVVLGTTDGALPSIPYRVPYPQVMPTQETTPVRGTPSGLCS
;
A
#
# COMPACT_ATOMS: atom_id res chain seq x y z
N MET A 1 1.04 -13.09 -17.66
CA MET A 1 0.64 -11.67 -17.60
C MET A 1 1.14 -10.86 -18.80
N ALA A 2 2.03 -11.36 -19.66
CA ALA A 2 2.14 -10.82 -21.02
C ALA A 2 1.06 -11.46 -21.90
N ARG A 3 0.23 -10.65 -22.55
CA ARG A 3 -0.64 -11.13 -23.64
C ARG A 3 0.11 -10.84 -24.93
N TYR A 4 0.43 -11.87 -25.71
CA TYR A 4 1.24 -11.74 -26.95
C TYR A 4 2.69 -11.24 -26.75
N GLY A 5 3.31 -11.52 -25.59
CA GLY A 5 4.70 -11.11 -25.33
C GLY A 5 4.90 -9.63 -25.00
N ILE A 6 3.82 -8.85 -24.91
CA ILE A 6 3.86 -7.44 -24.49
C ILE A 6 3.37 -7.35 -23.04
N ALA A 7 4.14 -6.65 -22.21
CA ALA A 7 3.73 -6.33 -20.84
C ALA A 7 2.53 -5.38 -20.88
N PRO A 8 1.44 -5.67 -20.16
CA PRO A 8 0.27 -4.81 -20.14
C PRO A 8 0.63 -3.45 -19.54
N THR A 9 0.07 -2.40 -20.14
CA THR A 9 0.27 -1.01 -19.78
C THR A 9 -0.92 -0.48 -18.99
N TYR A 10 -0.63 0.18 -17.87
CA TYR A 10 -1.64 0.90 -17.10
C TYR A 10 -1.74 2.36 -17.59
N PRO A 11 -2.95 2.94 -17.74
CA PRO A 11 -4.26 2.38 -17.43
C PRO A 11 -4.96 1.67 -18.61
N GLY A 12 -4.38 1.71 -19.82
CA GLY A 12 -5.05 1.32 -21.06
C GLY A 12 -5.52 -0.14 -21.10
N ASP A 13 -4.61 -1.07 -20.88
CA ASP A 13 -4.92 -2.51 -20.94
C ASP A 13 -5.85 -2.93 -19.79
N PHE A 14 -5.64 -2.37 -18.60
CA PHE A 14 -6.54 -2.57 -17.46
C PHE A 14 -7.98 -2.14 -17.77
N ALA A 15 -8.15 -0.95 -18.35
CA ALA A 15 -9.47 -0.47 -18.76
C ALA A 15 -10.10 -1.31 -19.88
N ALA A 16 -9.30 -1.82 -20.82
CA ALA A 16 -9.77 -2.72 -21.86
C ALA A 16 -10.22 -4.07 -21.29
N ASP A 17 -9.49 -4.62 -20.32
CA ASP A 17 -9.82 -5.89 -19.66
C ASP A 17 -11.10 -5.80 -18.84
N VAL A 18 -11.28 -4.69 -18.10
CA VAL A 18 -12.50 -4.44 -17.33
C VAL A 18 -13.71 -4.27 -18.26
N ARG A 19 -13.60 -3.47 -19.33
CA ARG A 19 -14.71 -3.28 -20.28
C ARG A 19 -15.12 -4.59 -20.96
N ALA A 20 -14.15 -5.44 -21.29
CA ALA A 20 -14.40 -6.72 -21.94
C ALA A 20 -14.71 -7.88 -20.96
N ASN A 21 -14.93 -7.59 -19.66
CA ASN A 21 -15.21 -8.58 -18.61
C ASN A 21 -14.18 -9.74 -18.58
N ARG A 22 -12.91 -9.42 -18.83
CA ARG A 22 -11.79 -10.38 -18.94
C ARG A 22 -10.63 -10.05 -18.00
N LEU A 23 -10.93 -9.27 -16.94
CA LEU A 23 -9.96 -8.95 -15.90
C LEU A 23 -9.44 -10.26 -15.24
N PRO A 24 -8.11 -10.43 -15.09
CA PRO A 24 -7.55 -11.58 -14.38
C PRO A 24 -8.06 -11.70 -12.95
N LYS A 25 -7.95 -12.92 -12.38
CA LYS A 25 -8.31 -13.20 -10.97
C LYS A 25 -7.50 -12.35 -9.97
N VAL A 26 -6.26 -12.02 -10.32
CA VAL A 26 -5.35 -11.15 -9.58
C VAL A 26 -4.65 -10.23 -10.57
N SER A 27 -4.67 -8.92 -10.30
CA SER A 27 -4.01 -7.90 -11.11
C SER A 27 -3.20 -6.98 -10.19
N TRP A 28 -1.93 -6.78 -10.51
CA TRP A 28 -1.05 -5.84 -9.81
C TRP A 28 -0.99 -4.55 -10.62
N LEU A 29 -1.38 -3.44 -10.02
CA LEU A 29 -1.33 -2.12 -10.63
C LEU A 29 -0.17 -1.34 -10.00
N VAL A 30 0.83 -1.00 -10.80
CA VAL A 30 1.94 -0.16 -10.37
C VAL A 30 1.85 1.14 -11.16
N PRO A 31 1.45 2.26 -10.53
CA PRO A 31 1.43 3.54 -11.21
C PRO A 31 2.86 3.98 -11.55
N ASN A 32 3.01 4.89 -12.52
CA ASN A 32 4.30 5.51 -12.77
C ASN A 32 4.74 6.36 -11.57
N ILE A 33 6.03 6.68 -11.51
CA ILE A 33 6.63 7.43 -10.40
C ILE A 33 5.87 8.72 -10.07
N LEU A 34 5.40 9.48 -11.07
CA LEU A 34 4.69 10.75 -10.85
C LEU A 34 3.34 10.57 -10.15
N GLN A 35 2.77 9.37 -10.16
CA GLN A 35 1.47 9.06 -9.61
C GLN A 35 1.52 7.92 -8.58
N SER A 36 2.70 7.63 -8.01
CA SER A 36 2.89 6.60 -6.98
C SER A 36 2.89 7.14 -5.54
N GLU A 37 2.87 8.46 -5.37
CA GLU A 37 3.08 9.14 -4.08
C GLU A 37 4.47 8.92 -3.49
N HIS A 38 5.45 8.52 -4.30
CA HIS A 38 6.85 8.43 -3.87
C HIS A 38 7.28 9.74 -3.18
N PRO A 39 8.11 9.68 -2.12
CA PRO A 39 8.68 10.87 -1.50
C PRO A 39 9.16 11.90 -2.52
N ALA A 40 8.96 13.17 -2.16
CA ALA A 40 9.11 14.35 -3.03
C ALA A 40 7.97 14.62 -4.03
N LEU A 41 7.05 13.69 -4.28
CA LEU A 41 5.94 13.90 -5.21
C LEU A 41 4.60 14.19 -4.51
N PRO A 42 3.68 14.93 -5.15
CA PRO A 42 2.41 15.29 -4.52
C PRO A 42 1.48 14.09 -4.36
N VAL A 43 1.01 13.84 -3.14
CA VAL A 43 -0.03 12.83 -2.84
C VAL A 43 -1.31 13.00 -3.69
N ALA A 44 -1.59 14.22 -4.13
CA ALA A 44 -2.74 14.50 -5.00
C ALA A 44 -2.67 13.75 -6.34
N LEU A 45 -1.47 13.41 -6.84
CA LEU A 45 -1.30 12.64 -8.07
C LEU A 45 -1.48 11.14 -7.85
N GLY A 46 -1.11 10.60 -6.69
CA GLY A 46 -1.48 9.23 -6.35
C GLY A 46 -2.97 9.06 -6.15
N ALA A 47 -3.63 10.03 -5.54
CA ALA A 47 -5.09 10.09 -5.50
C ALA A 47 -5.72 10.04 -6.91
N VAL A 48 -5.09 10.64 -7.93
CA VAL A 48 -5.52 10.49 -9.34
C VAL A 48 -5.43 9.05 -9.79
N SER A 49 -4.32 8.35 -9.53
CA SER A 49 -4.17 6.92 -9.87
C SER A 49 -5.22 6.06 -9.19
N MET A 50 -5.42 6.23 -7.88
CA MET A 50 -6.39 5.46 -7.10
C MET A 50 -7.82 5.66 -7.60
N VAL A 51 -8.23 6.92 -7.82
CA VAL A 51 -9.57 7.25 -8.32
C VAL A 51 -9.75 6.79 -9.78
N THR A 52 -8.69 6.84 -10.59
CA THR A 52 -8.73 6.31 -11.97
C THR A 52 -8.98 4.81 -11.96
N ALA A 53 -8.21 4.03 -11.19
CA ALA A 53 -8.38 2.58 -11.08
C ALA A 53 -9.78 2.23 -10.60
N LEU A 54 -10.27 2.90 -9.56
CA LEU A 54 -11.60 2.68 -9.01
C LEU A 54 -12.70 3.03 -10.03
N ARG A 55 -12.60 4.15 -10.76
CA ARG A 55 -13.58 4.52 -11.79
C ARG A 55 -13.57 3.56 -12.97
N ILE A 56 -12.41 3.01 -13.34
CA ILE A 56 -12.31 1.96 -14.35
C ILE A 56 -13.07 0.71 -13.89
N LEU A 57 -12.83 0.23 -12.66
CA LEU A 57 -13.56 -0.90 -12.09
C LEU A 57 -15.07 -0.65 -12.05
N LEU A 58 -15.49 0.53 -11.58
CA LEU A 58 -16.89 0.94 -11.51
C LEU A 58 -17.57 1.10 -12.88
N SER A 59 -16.82 1.12 -13.98
CA SER A 59 -17.38 1.23 -15.33
C SER A 59 -18.05 -0.07 -15.82
N ASN A 60 -17.75 -1.21 -15.19
CA ASN A 60 -18.39 -2.49 -15.48
C ASN A 60 -18.97 -3.12 -14.20
N PRO A 61 -20.29 -3.03 -13.98
CA PRO A 61 -20.93 -3.60 -12.78
C PRO A 61 -20.65 -5.09 -12.56
N ALA A 62 -20.60 -5.89 -13.63
CA ALA A 62 -20.35 -7.33 -13.54
C ALA A 62 -18.91 -7.68 -13.11
N VAL A 63 -17.97 -6.76 -13.30
CA VAL A 63 -16.60 -6.86 -12.76
C VAL A 63 -16.59 -6.33 -11.32
N TRP A 64 -17.14 -5.14 -11.09
CA TRP A 64 -17.09 -4.47 -9.80
C TRP A 64 -17.72 -5.28 -8.66
N GLU A 65 -18.89 -5.90 -8.90
CA GLU A 65 -19.64 -6.66 -7.90
C GLU A 65 -18.83 -7.78 -7.22
N LYS A 66 -17.78 -8.27 -7.90
CA LYS A 66 -16.93 -9.39 -7.44
C LYS A 66 -15.46 -9.00 -7.27
N THR A 67 -15.15 -7.70 -7.16
CA THR A 67 -13.78 -7.19 -7.08
C THR A 67 -13.48 -6.58 -5.71
N ALA A 68 -12.22 -6.71 -5.27
CA ALA A 68 -11.63 -5.91 -4.21
C ALA A 68 -10.43 -5.14 -4.80
N LEU A 69 -10.41 -3.83 -4.63
CA LEU A 69 -9.25 -3.00 -4.87
C LEU A 69 -8.52 -2.80 -3.54
N ILE A 70 -7.28 -3.26 -3.46
CA ILE A 70 -6.41 -3.07 -2.30
C ILE A 70 -5.37 -2.04 -2.68
N VAL A 71 -5.35 -0.92 -1.96
CA VAL A 71 -4.34 0.13 -2.11
C VAL A 71 -3.35 -0.04 -0.98
N SER A 72 -2.10 -0.32 -1.32
CA SER A 72 -0.98 -0.43 -0.38
C SER A 72 0.22 0.36 -0.90
N TYR A 73 1.05 0.82 0.01
CA TYR A 73 2.34 1.44 -0.28
C TYR A 73 3.44 0.38 -0.12
N ASP A 74 4.58 0.53 -0.77
CA ASP A 74 5.71 -0.40 -0.66
C ASP A 74 6.61 -0.09 0.54
N GLU A 75 6.67 1.17 0.96
CA GLU A 75 7.45 1.65 2.11
C GLU A 75 6.88 2.95 2.73
N ASN A 76 7.45 3.42 3.84
CA ASN A 76 6.93 4.55 4.64
C ASN A 76 7.45 5.94 4.22
N GLY A 77 8.18 6.04 3.13
CA GLY A 77 8.82 7.24 2.60
C GLY A 77 9.99 7.78 3.42
N GLY A 78 10.46 7.03 4.42
CA GLY A 78 11.34 7.55 5.47
C GLY A 78 10.64 8.51 6.45
N PHE A 79 9.31 8.65 6.38
CA PHE A 79 8.54 9.46 7.32
C PHE A 79 8.41 8.77 8.68
N PHE A 80 8.34 9.56 9.75
CA PHE A 80 8.22 9.06 11.12
C PHE A 80 6.90 8.32 11.35
N ASP A 81 6.97 7.13 11.97
CA ASP A 81 5.84 6.43 12.57
C ASP A 81 6.17 6.12 14.03
N HIS A 82 5.18 6.31 14.92
CA HIS A 82 5.39 6.17 16.36
C HIS A 82 5.31 4.71 16.85
N VAL A 83 4.82 3.77 16.04
CA VAL A 83 4.67 2.38 16.45
C VAL A 83 5.96 1.64 16.13
N THR A 84 6.56 1.05 17.15
CA THR A 84 7.71 0.15 16.98
C THR A 84 7.28 -1.06 16.15
N PRO A 85 7.96 -1.36 15.03
CA PRO A 85 7.67 -2.54 14.23
C PRO A 85 7.77 -3.83 15.05
N PRO A 86 6.79 -4.74 14.96
CA PRO A 86 6.95 -6.10 15.49
C PRO A 86 8.10 -6.78 14.78
N THR A 87 8.99 -7.45 15.50
CA THR A 87 10.12 -8.17 14.91
C THR A 87 10.18 -9.61 15.40
N ALA A 88 10.73 -10.50 14.57
CA ALA A 88 10.91 -11.89 14.94
C ALA A 88 11.96 -12.04 16.04
N PRO A 89 11.79 -12.98 16.99
CA PRO A 89 12.83 -13.30 17.97
C PRO A 89 14.15 -13.71 17.27
N PRO A 90 15.32 -13.37 17.85
CA PRO A 90 16.62 -13.80 17.33
C PRO A 90 16.68 -15.30 17.02
N GLY A 91 17.23 -15.64 15.85
CA GLY A 91 17.36 -17.02 15.39
C GLY A 91 16.11 -17.59 14.70
N THR A 92 15.04 -16.80 14.54
CA THR A 92 13.87 -17.22 13.76
C THR A 92 14.26 -17.50 12.30
N PRO A 93 14.06 -18.73 11.78
CA PRO A 93 14.45 -19.08 10.42
C PRO A 93 13.77 -18.23 9.35
N GLY A 94 14.56 -17.68 8.42
CA GLY A 94 14.06 -16.88 7.29
C GLY A 94 13.62 -15.45 7.64
N GLU A 95 13.77 -15.00 8.88
CA GLU A 95 13.31 -13.68 9.35
C GLU A 95 14.44 -12.70 9.67
N PHE A 96 15.67 -13.03 9.28
CA PHE A 96 16.86 -12.20 9.51
C PHE A 96 17.65 -12.00 8.23
N VAL A 97 18.33 -10.86 8.12
CA VAL A 97 19.28 -10.62 7.02
C VAL A 97 20.51 -11.52 7.22
N THR A 98 20.70 -12.50 6.34
CA THR A 98 21.78 -13.49 6.43
C THR A 98 22.85 -13.36 5.34
N VAL A 99 22.81 -12.28 4.55
CA VAL A 99 23.76 -12.10 3.43
C VAL A 99 25.20 -11.99 3.97
N PRO A 100 26.14 -12.86 3.54
CA PRO A 100 27.50 -12.87 4.08
C PRO A 100 28.26 -11.58 3.85
N ASN A 101 28.13 -11.01 2.64
CA ASN A 101 28.87 -9.85 2.16
C ASN A 101 28.00 -8.58 2.19
N ILE A 102 27.22 -8.39 3.27
CA ILE A 102 26.33 -7.23 3.40
C ILE A 102 27.07 -5.89 3.30
N ASP A 103 28.36 -5.88 3.66
CA ASP A 103 29.27 -4.73 3.59
C ASP A 103 29.92 -4.50 2.22
N ALA A 104 29.67 -5.36 1.23
CA ALA A 104 30.37 -5.30 -0.06
C ALA A 104 30.02 -4.05 -0.89
N VAL A 105 28.93 -3.37 -0.57
CA VAL A 105 28.56 -2.09 -1.18
C VAL A 105 29.06 -0.95 -0.29
N PRO A 106 29.95 -0.06 -0.77
CA PRO A 106 30.39 1.11 -0.01
C PRO A 106 29.20 1.93 0.48
N GLY A 107 29.18 2.26 1.77
CA GLY A 107 28.10 3.03 2.41
C GLY A 107 26.92 2.21 2.92
N SER A 108 26.90 0.88 2.72
CA SER A 108 25.83 0.00 3.22
C SER A 108 25.75 -0.12 4.75
N GLY A 109 26.86 0.09 5.45
CA GLY A 109 26.94 0.05 6.92
C GLY A 109 26.70 -1.34 7.54
N GLY A 110 26.54 -2.39 6.74
CA GLY A 110 26.49 -3.77 7.22
C GLY A 110 25.35 -4.12 8.16
N ILE A 111 24.25 -3.35 8.12
CA ILE A 111 23.21 -3.43 9.14
C ILE A 111 22.54 -4.82 9.07
N ARG A 112 22.77 -5.61 10.12
CA ARG A 112 22.11 -6.91 10.33
C ARG A 112 20.94 -6.74 11.28
N GLY A 113 19.92 -7.56 11.10
CA GLY A 113 18.74 -7.52 11.96
C GLY A 113 17.58 -8.35 11.41
N PRO A 114 16.44 -8.32 12.12
CA PRO A 114 15.20 -8.90 11.64
C PRO A 114 14.74 -8.18 10.37
N LEU A 115 14.09 -8.91 9.45
CA LEU A 115 13.64 -8.40 8.16
C LEU A 115 12.44 -7.45 8.25
N GLY A 116 11.59 -7.61 9.26
CA GLY A 116 10.36 -6.86 9.36
C GLY A 116 9.64 -7.12 10.68
N LEU A 117 8.37 -6.72 10.81
CA LEU A 117 7.42 -6.34 9.74
C LEU A 117 7.70 -5.00 9.05
N GLY A 118 8.56 -4.15 9.65
CA GLY A 118 8.90 -2.83 9.10
C GLY A 118 7.95 -1.73 9.60
N PHE A 119 8.19 -0.49 9.15
CA PHE A 119 7.33 0.64 9.49
C PHE A 119 5.92 0.45 8.93
N ARG A 120 4.92 0.97 9.64
CA ARG A 120 3.53 0.90 9.18
C ARG A 120 3.37 1.73 7.92
N VAL A 121 2.58 1.20 6.99
CA VAL A 121 2.10 1.92 5.82
C VAL A 121 0.57 1.88 5.78
N PRO A 122 -0.09 2.86 5.15
CA PRO A 122 -1.52 2.80 4.93
C PRO A 122 -1.91 1.59 4.07
N CYS A 123 -3.05 0.98 4.37
CA CYS A 123 -3.68 -0.03 3.54
C CYS A 123 -5.18 0.22 3.48
N ILE A 124 -5.74 0.30 2.28
CA ILE A 124 -7.16 0.59 2.05
C ILE A 124 -7.77 -0.54 1.22
N VAL A 125 -8.87 -1.13 1.71
CA VAL A 125 -9.62 -2.18 1.01
C VAL A 125 -10.96 -1.63 0.53
N ILE A 126 -11.12 -1.51 -0.79
CA ILE A 126 -12.29 -0.91 -1.44
C ILE A 126 -13.03 -2.01 -2.22
N SER A 127 -14.20 -2.41 -1.75
CA SER A 127 -14.98 -3.51 -2.34
C SER A 127 -16.48 -3.37 -2.03
N PRO A 128 -17.38 -3.97 -2.84
CA PRO A 128 -18.76 -4.16 -2.44
C PRO A 128 -18.93 -4.91 -1.11
N TYR A 129 -17.92 -5.68 -0.70
CA TYR A 129 -17.88 -6.46 0.54
C TYR A 129 -17.22 -5.72 1.71
N SER A 130 -16.63 -4.53 1.52
CA SER A 130 -16.03 -3.73 2.61
C SER A 130 -16.88 -2.53 3.01
N ARG A 131 -18.19 -2.59 2.74
CA ARG A 131 -19.15 -1.50 2.94
C ARG A 131 -19.53 -1.30 4.41
N GLY A 132 -19.34 -0.09 4.89
CA GLY A 132 -19.65 0.33 6.27
C GLY A 132 -18.47 1.08 6.90
N PRO A 133 -18.62 1.60 8.13
CA PRO A 133 -17.52 2.18 8.91
C PRO A 133 -16.59 1.07 9.42
N LEU A 134 -15.93 0.32 8.52
CA LEU A 134 -15.07 -0.80 8.92
C LEU A 134 -13.64 -0.30 9.15
N MET A 135 -13.22 -0.26 10.42
CA MET A 135 -11.81 -0.20 10.78
C MET A 135 -11.36 -1.56 11.29
N VAL A 136 -10.34 -2.14 10.65
CA VAL A 136 -9.72 -3.39 11.07
C VAL A 136 -8.41 -3.07 11.77
N SER A 137 -8.20 -3.65 12.95
CA SER A 137 -6.99 -3.44 13.77
C SER A 137 -6.10 -4.67 13.89
N ASP A 138 -6.38 -5.70 13.09
CA ASP A 138 -5.53 -6.88 12.96
C ASP A 138 -4.12 -6.48 12.48
N THR A 139 -3.13 -7.30 12.84
CA THR A 139 -1.75 -7.11 12.36
C THR A 139 -1.64 -7.64 10.93
N PHE A 140 -1.37 -6.74 9.98
CA PHE A 140 -1.10 -7.09 8.58
C PHE A 140 0.26 -6.58 8.12
N ASP A 141 0.83 -7.25 7.12
CA ASP A 141 1.97 -6.77 6.34
C ASP A 141 1.71 -6.99 4.83
N HIS A 142 2.69 -6.76 3.97
CA HIS A 142 2.54 -7.00 2.53
C HIS A 142 2.21 -8.46 2.19
N THR A 143 2.67 -9.41 3.02
CA THR A 143 2.44 -10.83 2.80
C THR A 143 1.01 -11.26 3.18
N SER A 144 0.29 -10.47 3.99
CA SER A 144 -1.15 -10.63 4.22
C SER A 144 -1.97 -10.59 2.91
N GLN A 145 -1.52 -9.84 1.90
CA GLN A 145 -2.15 -9.86 0.57
C GLN A 145 -2.00 -11.22 -0.12
N LEU A 146 -0.85 -11.88 0.04
CA LEU A 146 -0.63 -13.24 -0.46
C LEU A 146 -1.48 -14.25 0.32
N LYS A 147 -1.65 -14.06 1.63
CA LYS A 147 -2.55 -14.88 2.45
C LYS A 147 -4.01 -14.73 2.03
N LEU A 148 -4.46 -13.53 1.65
CA LEU A 148 -5.79 -13.32 1.09
C LEU A 148 -5.97 -14.08 -0.24
N ILE A 149 -4.98 -14.00 -1.14
CA ILE A 149 -4.98 -14.74 -2.41
C ILE A 149 -5.00 -16.25 -2.15
N ARG A 150 -4.21 -16.75 -1.19
CA ARG A 150 -4.23 -18.16 -0.74
C ARG A 150 -5.61 -18.56 -0.23
N ALA A 151 -6.21 -17.77 0.67
CA ALA A 151 -7.53 -18.03 1.24
C ALA A 151 -8.62 -18.04 0.15
N ARG A 152 -8.54 -17.15 -0.83
CA ARG A 152 -9.53 -17.03 -1.89
C ARG A 152 -9.41 -18.10 -2.98
N PHE A 153 -8.20 -18.47 -3.37
CA PHE A 153 -7.95 -19.29 -4.56
C PHE A 153 -7.29 -20.65 -4.27
N GLY A 154 -6.94 -20.95 -3.02
CA GLY A 154 -6.30 -22.21 -2.65
C GLY A 154 -4.90 -22.39 -3.20
N VAL A 155 -4.19 -21.29 -3.49
CA VAL A 155 -2.82 -21.33 -4.03
C VAL A 155 -1.76 -21.26 -2.92
N PRO A 156 -0.63 -21.98 -3.03
CA PRO A 156 0.41 -21.96 -2.02
C PRO A 156 1.18 -20.63 -2.00
N VAL A 157 1.73 -20.28 -0.83
CA VAL A 157 2.69 -19.17 -0.65
C VAL A 157 4.00 -19.77 -0.11
N PRO A 158 4.82 -20.40 -0.97
CA PRO A 158 5.92 -21.26 -0.53
C PRO A 158 7.06 -20.51 0.17
N ASN A 159 7.17 -19.20 -0.06
CA ASN A 159 8.24 -18.37 0.51
C ASN A 159 7.80 -17.66 1.80
N MET A 160 6.63 -18.00 2.35
CA MET A 160 6.20 -17.49 3.65
C MET A 160 6.89 -18.27 4.77
N THR A 161 7.53 -17.56 5.71
CA THR A 161 8.11 -18.22 6.90
C THR A 161 7.02 -18.66 7.86
N ALA A 162 7.31 -19.68 8.68
CA ALA A 162 6.36 -20.17 9.69
C ALA A 162 6.02 -19.09 10.74
N TRP A 163 7.00 -18.28 11.14
CA TRP A 163 6.79 -17.18 12.09
C TRP A 163 5.85 -16.13 11.50
N ARG A 164 6.12 -15.66 10.27
CA ARG A 164 5.30 -14.62 9.64
C ARG A 164 3.88 -15.11 9.41
N ASP A 165 3.70 -16.35 8.95
CA ASP A 165 2.35 -16.93 8.76
C ASP A 165 1.57 -17.02 10.07
N GLY A 166 2.24 -17.19 11.22
CA GLY A 166 1.63 -17.23 12.54
C GLY A 166 1.34 -15.87 13.18
N VAL A 167 1.99 -14.79 12.71
CA VAL A 167 1.88 -13.44 13.32
C VAL A 167 0.95 -12.51 12.55
N VAL A 168 0.93 -12.58 11.20
CA VAL A 168 0.13 -11.67 10.37
C VAL A 168 -1.19 -12.30 9.94
N GLY A 169 -2.28 -11.53 9.90
CA GLY A 169 -3.58 -11.98 9.42
C GLY A 169 -3.65 -12.13 7.89
N ASP A 170 -4.76 -12.67 7.39
CA ASP A 170 -4.99 -12.93 5.96
C ASP A 170 -5.88 -11.90 5.25
N MET A 171 -6.14 -10.77 5.91
CA MET A 171 -7.03 -9.66 5.46
C MET A 171 -8.51 -10.03 5.29
N THR A 172 -8.96 -11.24 5.62
CA THR A 172 -10.37 -11.61 5.44
C THR A 172 -11.32 -10.80 6.33
N SER A 173 -10.86 -10.33 7.49
CA SER A 173 -11.57 -9.44 8.40
C SER A 173 -11.85 -8.04 7.82
N ALA A 174 -11.19 -7.65 6.72
CA ALA A 174 -11.48 -6.43 5.97
C ALA A 174 -12.75 -6.52 5.10
N PHE A 175 -13.45 -7.66 5.12
CA PHE A 175 -14.65 -7.91 4.35
C PHE A 175 -15.78 -8.43 5.23
N ASN A 176 -17.01 -7.97 4.94
CA ASN A 176 -18.24 -8.51 5.49
C ASN A 176 -18.91 -9.44 4.48
N PHE A 177 -18.55 -10.73 4.51
CA PHE A 177 -19.18 -11.74 3.64
C PHE A 177 -20.53 -12.25 4.17
N ALA A 178 -20.94 -11.86 5.39
CA ALA A 178 -22.24 -12.23 5.94
C ALA A 178 -23.39 -11.41 5.35
N THR A 179 -23.09 -10.27 4.73
CA THR A 179 -24.06 -9.42 4.03
C THR A 179 -23.90 -9.52 2.52
N PRO A 180 -25.00 -9.45 1.73
CA PRO A 180 -24.90 -9.32 0.27
C PRO A 180 -24.01 -8.14 -0.15
N PRO A 181 -23.26 -8.26 -1.26
CA PRO A 181 -22.40 -7.18 -1.73
C PRO A 181 -23.21 -5.92 -2.02
N ASN A 182 -22.74 -4.76 -1.57
CA ASN A 182 -23.31 -3.49 -1.95
C ASN A 182 -22.44 -2.84 -3.04
N SER A 183 -22.86 -3.03 -4.29
CA SER A 183 -22.13 -2.58 -5.49
C SER A 183 -22.51 -1.16 -5.94
N THR A 184 -23.33 -0.42 -5.19
CA THR A 184 -23.82 0.90 -5.64
C THR A 184 -22.65 1.86 -5.91
N ARG A 185 -22.73 2.70 -6.93
CA ARG A 185 -21.60 3.55 -7.29
C ARG A 185 -21.51 4.75 -6.32
N PRO A 186 -20.42 4.93 -5.56
CA PRO A 186 -20.25 6.13 -4.75
C PRO A 186 -20.05 7.35 -5.65
N ASN A 187 -20.51 8.52 -5.19
CA ASN A 187 -20.22 9.78 -5.87
C ASN A 187 -18.75 10.16 -5.62
N LEU A 188 -17.91 9.93 -6.62
CA LEU A 188 -16.47 10.19 -6.59
C LEU A 188 -16.13 11.27 -7.61
N SER A 189 -15.76 12.45 -7.13
CA SER A 189 -15.11 13.46 -7.95
C SER A 189 -13.73 12.97 -8.40
N HIS A 190 -13.28 13.40 -9.58
CA HIS A 190 -11.95 13.06 -10.07
C HIS A 190 -10.95 14.15 -9.64
N PRO A 191 -9.87 13.82 -8.90
CA PRO A 191 -9.02 14.84 -8.28
C PRO A 191 -8.06 15.52 -9.27
N LEU A 192 -8.01 15.09 -10.53
CA LEU A 192 -7.04 15.57 -11.52
C LEU A 192 -6.97 17.11 -11.62
N LEU A 193 -8.11 17.78 -11.74
CA LEU A 193 -8.12 19.25 -11.84
C LEU A 193 -7.54 19.93 -10.60
N GLY A 194 -7.76 19.35 -9.40
CA GLY A 194 -7.17 19.84 -8.16
C GLY A 194 -5.70 19.42 -7.96
N ALA A 195 -5.23 18.42 -8.71
CA ALA A 195 -3.87 17.90 -8.63
C ALA A 195 -2.90 18.64 -9.57
N LEU A 196 -3.36 19.07 -10.75
CA LEU A 196 -2.52 19.73 -11.76
C LEU A 196 -1.74 20.95 -11.22
N PRO A 197 -2.33 21.87 -10.43
CA PRO A 197 -1.59 23.02 -9.91
C PRO A 197 -0.49 22.66 -8.90
N LYS A 198 -0.48 21.43 -8.37
CA LYS A 198 0.51 20.96 -7.38
C LYS A 198 1.76 20.37 -8.04
N LEU A 199 1.71 20.07 -9.34
CA LEU A 199 2.85 19.53 -10.09
C LEU A 199 4.09 20.44 -10.05
N PRO A 200 4.01 21.76 -10.29
CA PRO A 200 5.20 22.61 -10.26
C PRO A 200 5.87 22.67 -8.88
N GLN A 201 5.10 22.46 -7.80
CA GLN A 201 5.60 22.52 -6.42
C GLN A 201 6.52 21.35 -6.08
N CYS A 202 6.48 20.24 -6.84
CA CYS A 202 7.34 19.10 -6.58
C CYS A 202 8.71 19.22 -7.24
N ILE A 203 8.89 20.10 -8.24
CA ILE A 203 10.17 20.24 -8.95
C ILE A 203 11.32 20.47 -7.98
N PRO A 204 11.25 21.41 -7.02
CA PRO A 204 12.31 21.60 -6.03
C PRO A 204 12.56 20.34 -5.19
N ASN A 205 11.50 19.66 -4.74
CA ASN A 205 11.64 18.48 -3.89
C ASN A 205 12.23 17.28 -4.63
N VAL A 206 11.81 17.05 -5.89
CA VAL A 206 12.34 15.98 -6.73
C VAL A 206 13.81 16.25 -7.00
N VAL A 207 14.15 17.46 -7.41
CA VAL A 207 15.52 17.88 -7.64
C VAL A 207 16.38 17.69 -6.38
N LEU A 208 15.91 18.11 -5.21
CA LEU A 208 16.61 17.91 -3.94
C LEU A 208 16.71 16.44 -3.50
N GLY A 209 15.73 15.60 -3.87
CA GLY A 209 15.62 14.20 -3.46
C GLY A 209 16.28 13.20 -4.42
N THR A 210 16.55 13.57 -5.68
CA THR A 210 17.13 12.66 -6.70
C THR A 210 18.52 13.06 -7.17
N THR A 211 19.02 14.25 -6.81
CA THR A 211 20.44 14.55 -7.05
C THR A 211 21.26 13.98 -5.90
N ASP A 212 22.17 13.05 -6.20
CA ASP A 212 23.14 12.46 -5.27
C ASP A 212 24.14 13.50 -4.72
N GLY A 213 23.65 14.51 -4.00
CA GLY A 213 24.44 15.62 -3.46
C GLY A 213 24.88 16.68 -4.48
N ALA A 214 24.40 16.66 -5.74
CA ALA A 214 24.75 17.67 -6.73
C ALA A 214 24.11 19.05 -6.47
N LEU A 215 23.06 19.08 -5.66
CA LEU A 215 22.52 20.30 -5.07
C LEU A 215 22.59 20.15 -3.55
N PRO A 216 22.83 21.23 -2.80
CA PRO A 216 22.81 21.18 -1.35
C PRO A 216 21.40 20.79 -0.92
N SER A 217 21.20 19.51 -0.63
CA SER A 217 20.03 19.07 0.12
C SER A 217 20.13 19.78 1.45
N ILE A 218 19.16 20.65 1.74
CA ILE A 218 19.01 21.17 3.08
C ILE A 218 18.36 20.01 3.83
N PRO A 219 19.09 19.22 4.64
CA PRO A 219 18.47 18.14 5.37
C PRO A 219 17.33 18.73 6.19
N TYR A 220 16.19 18.03 6.22
CA TYR A 220 15.11 18.42 7.11
C TYR A 220 15.68 18.55 8.51
N ARG A 221 15.64 19.76 9.06
CA ARG A 221 16.27 20.05 10.36
C ARG A 221 15.38 19.43 11.43
N VAL A 222 15.71 18.21 11.82
CA VAL A 222 15.03 17.47 12.88
C VAL A 222 15.08 18.33 14.16
N PRO A 223 13.95 18.74 14.75
CA PRO A 223 13.93 19.52 15.97
C PRO A 223 14.78 18.87 17.09
N TYR A 224 15.51 19.65 17.88
CA TYR A 224 16.26 19.11 19.02
C TYR A 224 15.92 19.89 20.29
N PRO A 225 15.58 19.23 21.40
CA PRO A 225 15.47 17.77 21.57
C PRO A 225 14.27 17.18 20.81
N GLN A 226 14.42 15.94 20.32
CA GLN A 226 13.28 15.17 19.84
C GLN A 226 12.46 14.70 21.04
N VAL A 227 11.16 14.95 21.01
CA VAL A 227 10.21 14.44 22.00
C VAL A 227 9.15 13.67 21.24
N MET A 228 8.79 12.49 21.75
CA MET A 228 7.72 11.70 21.15
C MET A 228 6.43 12.52 21.11
N PRO A 229 5.72 12.57 19.97
CA PRO A 229 4.44 13.26 19.90
C PRO A 229 3.45 12.59 20.86
N THR A 230 2.65 13.40 21.54
CA THR A 230 1.51 12.91 22.32
C THR A 230 0.28 12.87 21.43
N GLN A 231 -0.47 11.77 21.50
CA GLN A 231 -1.73 11.67 20.75
C GLN A 231 -2.74 12.65 21.33
N GLU A 232 -3.31 13.51 20.49
CA GLU A 232 -4.40 14.41 20.91
C GLU A 232 -5.59 13.57 21.37
N THR A 233 -6.04 13.81 22.61
CA THR A 233 -7.18 13.11 23.22
C THR A 233 -8.52 13.74 22.84
N THR A 234 -8.49 14.90 22.17
CA THR A 234 -9.68 15.67 21.79
C THR A 234 -9.52 16.33 20.42
N PRO A 235 -10.59 16.37 19.59
CA PRO A 235 -11.88 15.74 19.84
C PRO A 235 -11.78 14.21 19.77
N VAL A 236 -12.59 13.51 20.58
CA VAL A 236 -12.76 12.06 20.44
C VAL A 236 -13.34 11.80 19.06
N ARG A 237 -12.48 11.47 18.10
CA ARG A 237 -12.92 11.01 16.80
C ARG A 237 -13.37 9.58 17.04
N GLY A 238 -14.69 9.33 16.95
CA GLY A 238 -15.21 7.97 17.09
C GLY A 238 -14.43 7.04 16.18
N THR A 239 -13.89 5.95 16.73
CA THR A 239 -13.35 4.87 15.91
C THR A 239 -14.51 4.37 15.05
N PRO A 240 -14.39 4.35 13.71
CA PRO A 240 -15.35 3.66 12.87
C PRO A 240 -15.37 2.20 13.35
N SER A 241 -16.42 1.81 14.07
CA SER A 241 -16.49 0.53 14.76
C SER A 241 -16.53 -0.60 13.73
N GLY A 242 -15.58 -1.54 13.84
CA GLY A 242 -15.57 -2.76 13.03
C GLY A 242 -16.80 -3.63 13.29
N LEU A 243 -16.92 -4.73 12.53
CA LEU A 243 -17.93 -5.74 12.82
C LEU A 243 -17.70 -6.23 14.26
N CYS A 244 -18.69 -5.98 15.12
CA CYS A 244 -18.72 -6.16 16.59
C CYS A 244 -18.41 -4.88 17.39
N SER A 245 -19.48 -4.17 17.77
CA SER A 245 -19.64 -3.57 19.09
C SER A 245 -20.66 -4.39 19.87
#